data_AF-A0A3A0DU41-F1
#
_entry.id   AF-A0A3A0DU41-F1
#
_cell.length_a   1.000
_cell.length_b   1.000
_cell.length_c   1.000
_cell.angle_alpha   90.00
_cell.angle_beta   90.00
_cell.angle_gamma   90.00
#
_symmetry.space_group_name_H-M   'P 1'
#
loop_
_entity.id
_entity.type
_entity.pdbx_description
1 polymer ?
#
loop_
_entity_poly.entity_id
_entity_poly.type
_entity_poly.pdbx_seq_one_letter_code
_entity_poly.pdbx_strand_id
1 'polypeptide(L)'
;MQAMDVGPFAEPAVDIAFDCLPLRSVARLDVPLDASEAVKQRGARIKAAYEAYGPERTYFLYNARCVYRFANSEVEGVCRFAFEGIIRTDAGDRKCEHASLDVCLVSETCGGVPAAVAAWLAQRVQHAVAIEFDRFMAAGSLSGGDAKAGQLRDLGDLAGPGGMGV
;
A
#
# COMPACT_ATOMS: atom_id res chain seq x y z
N MET A 1 -5.58 -44.59 4.58
CA MET A 1 -4.88 -43.73 3.60
C MET A 1 -5.83 -42.59 3.29
N GLN A 2 -5.78 -41.54 4.12
CA GLN A 2 -6.73 -40.43 4.08
C GLN A 2 -6.16 -39.40 3.10
N ALA A 3 -6.94 -39.04 2.09
CA ALA A 3 -6.61 -37.95 1.19
C ALA A 3 -6.44 -36.68 2.02
N MET A 4 -5.22 -36.14 2.04
CA MET A 4 -4.98 -34.80 2.53
C MET A 4 -5.55 -33.86 1.47
N ASP A 5 -6.74 -33.35 1.74
CA ASP A 5 -7.34 -32.23 1.04
C ASP A 5 -6.45 -31.01 1.27
N VAL A 6 -5.47 -30.79 0.37
CA VAL A 6 -4.76 -29.51 0.27
C VAL A 6 -5.70 -28.58 -0.48
N GLY A 7 -6.59 -27.92 0.29
CA GLY A 7 -7.55 -26.95 -0.22
C GLY A 7 -6.88 -25.84 -1.04
N PRO A 8 -7.58 -25.23 -2.02
CA PRO A 8 -6.94 -24.52 -3.10
C PRO A 8 -6.72 -23.03 -2.79
N PHE A 9 -5.97 -22.66 -1.75
CA PHE A 9 -5.45 -21.29 -1.62
C PHE A 9 -4.16 -21.32 -0.79
N ALA A 10 -3.02 -21.55 -1.45
CA ALA A 10 -1.73 -21.26 -0.83
C ALA A 10 -1.69 -19.77 -0.48
N GLU A 11 -1.35 -19.45 0.77
CA GLU A 11 -1.21 -18.06 1.20
C GLU A 11 -0.22 -17.31 0.30
N PRO A 12 -0.47 -16.03 -0.03
CA PRO A 12 0.46 -15.24 -0.82
C PRO A 12 1.86 -15.28 -0.21
N ALA A 13 2.88 -15.50 -1.04
CA ALA A 13 4.28 -15.50 -0.60
C ALA A 13 4.76 -14.14 -0.04
N VAL A 14 3.98 -13.08 -0.24
CA VAL A 14 4.22 -11.73 0.25
C VAL A 14 2.90 -11.22 0.84
N ASP A 15 2.93 -10.80 2.10
CA ASP A 15 1.76 -10.21 2.77
C ASP A 15 1.74 -8.70 2.51
N ILE A 16 0.64 -8.23 1.92
CA ILE A 16 0.44 -6.83 1.54
C ILE A 16 -0.93 -6.38 2.04
N ALA A 17 -0.95 -5.23 2.72
CA ALA A 17 -2.18 -4.57 3.15
C ALA A 17 -2.08 -3.07 2.90
N PHE A 18 -3.17 -2.44 2.50
CA PHE A 18 -3.26 -1.00 2.26
C PHE A 18 -4.69 -0.50 2.35
N ASP A 19 -4.83 0.76 2.76
CA ASP A 19 -6.04 1.51 2.47
C ASP A 19 -5.90 2.17 1.09
N CYS A 20 -6.99 2.20 0.33
CA CYS A 20 -7.01 2.74 -1.03
C CYS A 20 -8.02 3.90 -1.15
N LEU A 21 -7.55 5.04 -1.63
CA LEU A 21 -8.34 6.24 -1.91
C LEU A 21 -8.38 6.54 -3.42
N PRO A 22 -9.52 6.34 -4.10
CA PRO A 22 -9.69 6.84 -5.47
C PRO A 22 -9.68 8.37 -5.47
N LEU A 23 -8.81 9.02 -6.23
CA LEU A 23 -8.71 10.49 -6.18
C LEU A 23 -9.97 11.20 -6.69
N ARG A 24 -10.75 10.54 -7.57
CA ARG A 24 -12.09 11.00 -7.99
C ARG A 24 -13.12 11.11 -6.86
N SER A 25 -12.91 10.47 -5.71
CA SER A 25 -13.83 10.60 -4.56
C SER A 25 -13.49 11.77 -3.65
N VAL A 26 -12.35 12.44 -3.87
CA VAL A 26 -11.89 13.55 -3.03
C VAL A 26 -12.61 14.83 -3.46
N ALA A 27 -13.48 15.35 -2.59
CA ALA A 27 -14.25 16.56 -2.89
C ALA A 27 -13.43 17.84 -2.71
N ARG A 28 -12.50 17.84 -1.75
CA ARG A 28 -11.66 19.00 -1.42
C ARG A 28 -10.22 18.56 -1.16
N LEU A 29 -9.29 19.36 -1.67
CA LEU A 29 -7.85 19.14 -1.53
C LEU A 29 -7.20 20.05 -0.47
N ASP A 30 -8.01 20.80 0.27
CA ASP A 30 -7.51 21.68 1.32
C ASP A 30 -7.24 20.86 2.58
N VAL A 31 -6.00 20.89 3.08
CA VAL A 31 -5.68 20.30 4.38
C VAL A 31 -5.96 21.33 5.48
N PRO A 32 -6.65 20.97 6.58
CA PRO A 32 -6.84 21.85 7.72
C PRO A 32 -5.50 22.41 8.24
N LEU A 33 -5.49 23.70 8.61
CA LEU A 33 -4.26 24.37 9.08
C LEU A 33 -3.72 23.76 10.39
N ASP A 34 -4.63 23.25 11.21
CA ASP A 34 -4.38 22.58 12.50
C ASP A 34 -4.08 21.08 12.37
N ALA A 35 -4.03 20.54 11.15
CA ALA A 35 -3.67 19.15 10.92
C ALA A 35 -2.24 18.84 11.40
N SER A 36 -1.99 17.58 11.76
CA SER A 36 -0.64 17.12 12.08
C SER A 36 0.29 17.19 10.86
N GLU A 37 1.59 17.29 11.09
CA GLU A 37 2.57 17.35 9.99
C GLU A 37 2.49 16.13 9.06
N ALA A 38 2.22 14.94 9.61
CA ALA A 38 2.01 13.74 8.80
C ALA A 38 0.80 13.86 7.86
N VAL A 39 -0.31 14.43 8.35
CA VAL A 39 -1.51 14.67 7.53
C VAL A 39 -1.25 15.75 6.49
N LYS A 40 -0.52 16.81 6.83
CA LYS A 40 -0.10 17.86 5.87
C LYS A 40 0.78 17.30 4.76
N GLN A 41 1.78 16.48 5.10
CA GLN A 41 2.66 15.86 4.12
C GLN A 41 1.89 14.91 3.20
N ARG A 42 0.99 14.09 3.75
CA ARG A 42 0.13 13.20 2.95
C ARG A 42 -0.80 13.98 2.04
N GLY A 43 -1.46 15.02 2.55
CA GLY A 43 -2.32 15.88 1.74
C GLY A 43 -1.56 16.59 0.63
N ALA A 44 -0.33 17.04 0.88
CA ALA A 44 0.54 17.60 -0.15
C ALA A 44 0.88 16.58 -1.25
N ARG A 45 1.15 15.31 -0.88
CA ARG A 45 1.40 14.22 -1.85
C ARG A 45 0.16 13.93 -2.71
N ILE A 46 -1.02 13.87 -2.09
CA ILE A 46 -2.28 13.65 -2.81
C ILE A 46 -2.57 14.83 -3.75
N LYS A 47 -2.39 16.06 -3.28
CA LYS A 47 -2.55 17.27 -4.11
C LYS A 47 -1.60 17.25 -5.30
N ALA A 48 -0.32 16.96 -5.08
CA ALA A 48 0.66 16.85 -6.16
C ALA A 48 0.29 15.77 -7.18
N ALA A 49 -0.21 14.61 -6.72
CA ALA A 49 -0.70 13.55 -7.58
C ALA A 49 -1.92 13.98 -8.41
N TYR A 50 -2.86 14.68 -7.78
CA TYR A 50 -4.05 15.21 -8.42
C TYR A 50 -3.68 16.20 -9.52
N GLU A 51 -2.73 17.10 -9.27
CA GLU A 51 -2.23 18.07 -10.24
C GLU A 51 -1.45 17.40 -11.40
N ALA A 52 -0.64 16.39 -11.10
CA ALA A 52 0.19 15.72 -12.09
C ALA A 52 -0.57 14.74 -13.00
N TYR A 53 -1.57 14.04 -12.47
CA TYR A 53 -2.20 12.92 -13.16
C TYR A 53 -3.73 13.02 -13.28
N GLY A 54 -4.35 13.94 -12.54
CA GLY A 54 -5.79 14.07 -12.47
C GLY A 54 -6.46 13.03 -11.57
N PRO A 55 -7.76 13.23 -11.28
CA PRO A 55 -8.54 12.36 -10.38
C PRO A 55 -8.91 11.01 -11.00
N GLU A 56 -9.07 10.96 -12.32
CA GLU A 56 -9.50 9.77 -13.04
C GLU A 56 -8.37 8.75 -13.11
N ARG A 57 -8.70 7.49 -12.80
CA ARG A 57 -7.74 6.36 -12.85
C ARG A 57 -6.51 6.55 -11.97
N THR A 58 -6.62 7.40 -10.95
CA THR A 58 -5.54 7.64 -9.99
C THR A 58 -6.04 7.29 -8.59
N TYR A 59 -5.26 6.48 -7.90
CA TYR A 59 -5.53 5.99 -6.55
C TYR A 59 -4.36 6.33 -5.65
N PHE A 60 -4.64 6.71 -4.42
CA PHE A 60 -3.62 6.89 -3.40
C PHE A 60 -3.70 5.75 -2.38
N LEU A 61 -2.58 5.08 -2.17
CA LEU A 61 -2.43 4.03 -1.17
C LEU A 61 -1.81 4.60 0.09
N TYR A 62 -2.39 4.27 1.25
CA TYR A 62 -1.93 4.76 2.55
C TYR A 62 -2.17 3.73 3.66
N ASN A 63 -1.61 3.99 4.84
CA ASN A 63 -1.59 3.05 5.97
C ASN A 63 -1.12 1.64 5.55
N ALA A 64 -0.17 1.58 4.61
CA ALA A 64 0.13 0.36 3.90
C ALA A 64 1.40 -0.33 4.39
N ARG A 65 1.41 -1.65 4.29
CA ARG A 65 2.53 -2.52 4.64
C ARG A 65 2.78 -3.58 3.57
N CYS A 66 4.05 -3.96 3.42
CA CYS A 66 4.49 -5.12 2.66
C CYS A 66 5.46 -5.94 3.52
N VAL A 67 5.23 -7.23 3.64
CA VAL A 67 5.98 -8.13 4.52
C VAL A 67 6.54 -9.28 3.69
N TYR A 68 7.87 -9.35 3.65
CA TYR A 68 8.60 -10.51 3.14
C TYR A 68 8.97 -11.44 4.29
N ARG A 69 8.70 -12.74 4.13
CA ARG A 69 9.09 -13.80 5.07
C ARG A 69 10.08 -14.74 4.38
N PHE A 70 11.32 -14.79 4.87
CA PHE A 70 12.40 -15.57 4.26
C PHE A 70 12.69 -16.89 5.00
N ALA A 71 12.25 -17.04 6.26
CA ALA A 71 12.58 -18.19 7.10
C ALA A 71 11.36 -19.07 7.45
N ASN A 72 10.27 -19.03 6.64
CA ASN A 72 9.00 -19.73 6.92
C ASN A 72 8.49 -19.51 8.37
N SER A 73 8.81 -18.36 8.95
CA SER A 73 8.49 -17.99 10.32
C SER A 73 7.75 -16.66 10.32
N GLU A 74 6.85 -16.48 11.29
CA GLU A 74 6.16 -15.21 11.42
C GLU A 74 7.00 -14.10 12.05
N VAL A 75 8.07 -14.51 12.73
CA VAL A 75 8.90 -13.65 13.57
C VAL A 75 10.32 -13.58 13.04
N GLU A 76 10.91 -14.70 12.65
CA GLU A 76 12.32 -14.78 12.21
C GLU A 76 12.44 -14.60 10.70
N GLY A 77 13.50 -13.91 10.24
CA GLY A 77 13.75 -13.71 8.81
C GLY A 77 12.67 -12.89 8.11
N VAL A 78 12.15 -11.85 8.77
CA VAL A 78 11.07 -11.00 8.26
C VAL A 78 11.60 -9.61 7.93
N CYS A 79 11.18 -9.06 6.79
CA CYS A 79 11.33 -7.63 6.49
C CYS A 79 9.95 -6.99 6.35
N ARG A 80 9.68 -5.95 7.14
CA ARG A 80 8.43 -5.17 7.06
C ARG A 80 8.71 -3.80 6.48
N PHE A 81 8.06 -3.50 5.37
CA PHE A 81 8.08 -2.21 4.71
C PHE A 81 6.76 -1.49 4.96
N ALA A 82 6.82 -0.19 5.23
CA ALA A 82 5.69 0.70 5.11
C ALA A 82 5.77 1.42 3.77
N PHE A 83 4.62 1.74 3.19
CA PHE A 83 4.58 2.53 1.98
C PHE A 83 3.35 3.43 1.91
N GLU A 84 3.46 4.46 1.09
CA GLU A 84 2.32 5.24 0.59
C GLU A 84 2.67 5.82 -0.77
N GLY A 85 1.67 6.20 -1.55
CA GLY A 85 1.90 6.77 -2.87
C GLY A 85 0.76 6.50 -3.83
N ILE A 86 1.05 6.59 -5.12
CA ILE A 86 0.03 6.53 -6.16
C ILE A 86 0.08 5.26 -6.98
N ILE A 87 -1.10 4.81 -7.38
CA ILE A 87 -1.31 3.84 -8.44
C ILE A 87 -2.14 4.52 -9.53
N ARG A 88 -1.74 4.30 -10.78
CA ARG A 88 -2.54 4.64 -11.95
C ARG A 88 -2.98 3.39 -12.68
N THR A 89 -4.23 3.39 -13.10
CA THR A 89 -4.86 2.29 -13.81
C THR A 89 -5.06 2.58 -15.29
N ASP A 90 -5.31 1.51 -16.02
CA ASP A 90 -5.79 1.56 -17.40
C ASP A 90 -7.16 2.26 -17.52
N ALA A 91 -7.61 2.46 -18.75
CA ALA A 91 -8.89 3.11 -19.04
C ALA A 91 -10.12 2.39 -18.42
N GLY A 92 -9.98 1.12 -18.04
CA GLY A 92 -11.06 0.31 -17.50
C GLY A 92 -11.08 0.20 -15.98
N ASP A 93 -10.13 0.82 -15.26
CA ASP A 93 -9.88 0.57 -13.83
C ASP A 93 -9.69 -0.94 -13.54
N ARG A 94 -8.96 -1.66 -14.40
CA ARG A 94 -8.75 -3.11 -14.26
C ARG A 94 -7.33 -3.50 -13.96
N LYS A 95 -6.37 -2.67 -14.40
CA LYS A 95 -4.96 -3.00 -14.32
C LYS A 95 -4.14 -1.79 -13.95
N CYS A 96 -3.21 -1.95 -13.03
CA CYS A 96 -2.16 -1.01 -12.69
C CYS A 96 -1.20 -0.85 -13.89
N GLU A 97 -1.12 0.36 -14.42
CA GLU A 97 -0.16 0.76 -15.45
C GLU A 97 1.09 1.40 -14.83
N HIS A 98 0.93 2.08 -13.70
CA HIS A 98 2.03 2.78 -13.04
C HIS A 98 1.87 2.80 -11.54
N ALA A 99 2.96 2.56 -10.81
CA ALA A 99 3.04 2.67 -9.38
C ALA A 99 4.20 3.60 -9.01
N SER A 100 3.93 4.61 -8.19
CA SER A 100 4.95 5.50 -7.62
C SER A 100 4.73 5.54 -6.12
N LEU A 101 5.55 4.76 -5.40
CA LEU A 101 5.41 4.55 -3.97
C LEU A 101 6.68 5.03 -3.26
N ASP A 102 6.48 5.77 -2.17
CA ASP A 102 7.49 6.02 -1.15
C ASP A 102 7.50 4.80 -0.22
N VAL A 103 8.63 4.10 -0.17
CA VAL A 103 8.77 2.80 0.50
C VAL A 103 9.90 2.87 1.52
N CYS A 104 9.62 2.50 2.76
CA CYS A 104 10.59 2.52 3.84
C CYS A 104 10.63 1.17 4.58
N LEU A 105 11.83 0.66 4.84
CA LEU A 105 12.01 -0.51 5.72
C LEU A 105 11.81 -0.05 7.17
N VAL A 106 10.80 -0.60 7.85
CA VAL A 106 10.40 -0.19 9.21
C VAL A 106 10.99 -1.12 10.27
N SER A 107 11.12 -2.40 9.94
CA SER A 107 11.70 -3.41 10.85
C SER A 107 12.23 -4.60 10.07
N GLU A 108 13.25 -5.25 10.60
CA GLU A 108 13.75 -6.52 10.10
C GLU A 108 14.16 -7.45 11.26
N THR A 109 14.13 -8.76 11.01
CA THR A 109 14.56 -9.81 11.95
C THR A 109 15.51 -10.81 11.28
N CYS A 110 16.26 -10.33 10.29
CA CYS A 110 17.23 -11.10 9.50
C CYS A 110 18.66 -10.99 10.07
N GLY A 111 18.85 -10.25 11.17
CA GLY A 111 20.16 -10.06 11.80
C GLY A 111 21.01 -8.96 11.14
N GLY A 112 20.36 -8.00 10.47
CA GLY A 112 21.03 -6.90 9.78
C GLY A 112 21.03 -7.08 8.27
N VAL A 113 19.93 -6.66 7.62
CA VAL A 113 19.83 -6.65 6.16
C VAL A 113 20.81 -5.62 5.57
N PRO A 114 21.69 -6.00 4.62
CA PRO A 114 22.56 -5.04 3.95
C PRO A 114 21.77 -3.94 3.24
N ALA A 115 22.25 -2.69 3.29
CA ALA A 115 21.55 -1.54 2.72
C ALA A 115 21.18 -1.71 1.23
N ALA A 116 22.07 -2.32 0.44
CA ALA A 116 21.79 -2.60 -0.97
C ALA A 116 20.64 -3.61 -1.16
N VAL A 117 20.54 -4.60 -0.27
CA VAL A 117 19.44 -5.59 -0.28
C VAL A 117 18.15 -4.94 0.16
N ALA A 118 18.17 -4.11 1.20
CA ALA A 118 17.00 -3.36 1.65
C ALA A 118 16.47 -2.43 0.54
N ALA A 119 17.36 -1.70 -0.15
CA ALA A 119 16.99 -0.85 -1.27
C ALA A 119 16.42 -1.65 -2.46
N TRP A 120 17.02 -2.79 -2.78
CA TRP A 120 16.49 -3.68 -3.81
C TRP A 120 15.12 -4.25 -3.43
N LEU A 121 14.91 -4.66 -2.18
CA LEU A 121 13.60 -5.12 -1.70
C LEU A 121 12.56 -4.00 -1.75
N ALA A 122 12.91 -2.76 -1.40
CA ALA A 122 12.01 -1.63 -1.52
C ALA A 122 11.54 -1.40 -2.98
N GLN A 123 12.42 -1.62 -3.96
CA GLN A 123 12.01 -1.61 -5.39
C GLN A 123 11.07 -2.77 -5.72
N ARG A 124 11.27 -3.96 -5.12
CA ARG A 124 10.37 -5.11 -5.31
C ARG A 124 8.99 -4.89 -4.69
N VAL A 125 8.88 -4.10 -3.62
CA VAL A 125 7.59 -3.69 -3.05
C VAL A 125 6.71 -3.03 -4.11
N GLN A 126 7.25 -2.14 -4.95
CA GLN A 126 6.46 -1.48 -6.00
C GLN A 126 5.83 -2.47 -6.97
N HIS A 127 6.61 -3.46 -7.43
CA HIS A 127 6.11 -4.51 -8.32
C HIS A 127 5.08 -5.42 -7.64
N ALA A 128 5.33 -5.80 -6.39
CA ALA A 128 4.44 -6.66 -5.64
C ALA A 128 3.09 -5.96 -5.37
N VAL A 129 3.12 -4.67 -5.01
CA VAL A 129 1.92 -3.86 -4.80
C VAL A 129 1.14 -3.67 -6.10
N ALA A 130 1.78 -3.47 -7.25
CA ALA A 130 1.07 -3.41 -8.52
C ALA A 130 0.30 -4.70 -8.83
N ILE A 131 0.92 -5.87 -8.61
CA ILE A 131 0.27 -7.18 -8.79
C ILE A 131 -0.88 -7.35 -7.81
N GLU A 132 -0.68 -6.97 -6.55
CA GLU A 132 -1.74 -7.08 -5.54
C GLU A 132 -2.88 -6.10 -5.78
N PHE A 133 -2.58 -4.92 -6.32
CA PHE A 133 -3.59 -3.94 -6.71
C PHE A 133 -4.47 -4.46 -7.86
N ASP A 134 -3.89 -5.13 -8.86
CA ASP A 134 -4.65 -5.79 -9.93
C ASP A 134 -5.63 -6.82 -9.35
N ARG A 135 -5.18 -7.62 -8.37
CA ARG A 135 -6.04 -8.59 -7.66
C ARG A 135 -7.14 -7.89 -6.86
N PHE A 136 -6.81 -6.81 -6.15
CA PHE A 136 -7.77 -6.00 -5.41
C PHE A 136 -8.86 -5.44 -6.33
N MET A 137 -8.49 -4.90 -7.49
CA MET A 137 -9.45 -4.38 -8.47
C MET A 137 -10.31 -5.50 -9.07
N ALA A 138 -9.71 -6.64 -9.41
CA ALA A 138 -10.44 -7.80 -9.95
C ALA A 138 -11.44 -8.40 -8.94
N ALA A 139 -11.11 -8.38 -7.65
CA ALA A 139 -11.98 -8.88 -6.59
C ALA A 139 -13.19 -7.96 -6.31
N GLY A 140 -13.23 -6.72 -6.82
CA GLY A 140 -14.33 -5.80 -6.56
C GLY A 140 -14.47 -5.40 -5.08
N SER A 141 -13.38 -5.52 -4.31
CA SER A 141 -13.25 -5.44 -2.84
C SER A 141 -13.42 -6.78 -2.09
N LEU A 142 -12.31 -7.16 -1.44
CA LEU A 142 -12.14 -8.17 -0.38
C LEU A 142 -12.39 -9.63 -0.79
N SER A 143 -11.34 -10.27 -1.33
CA SER A 143 -11.16 -11.72 -1.21
C SER A 143 -9.68 -12.02 -0.94
N GLY A 144 -9.33 -12.16 0.35
CA GLY A 144 -8.08 -12.78 0.83
C GLY A 144 -6.93 -11.85 1.25
N GLY A 145 -6.93 -10.58 0.87
CA GLY A 145 -5.94 -9.57 1.30
C GLY A 145 -6.57 -8.46 2.14
N ASP A 146 -5.87 -7.98 3.16
CA ASP A 146 -6.32 -6.94 4.13
C ASP A 146 -6.54 -5.53 3.51
N ALA A 147 -6.71 -5.43 2.20
CA ALA A 147 -6.89 -4.17 1.48
C ALA A 147 -8.32 -3.62 1.61
N LYS A 148 -8.47 -2.39 2.11
CA LYS A 148 -9.78 -1.74 2.30
C LYS A 148 -9.93 -0.52 1.39
N ALA A 149 -11.07 -0.41 0.72
CA ALA A 149 -11.44 0.82 0.04
C ALA A 149 -11.86 1.87 1.08
N GLY A 150 -11.15 2.99 1.16
CA GLY A 150 -11.51 4.09 2.04
C GLY A 150 -12.69 4.90 1.49
N GLN A 151 -13.63 5.29 2.35
CA GLN A 151 -14.67 6.29 2.04
C GLN A 151 -14.25 7.66 2.59
N LEU A 152 -13.10 8.16 2.16
CA LEU A 152 -12.65 9.50 2.54
C LEU A 152 -13.34 10.53 1.65
N ARG A 153 -13.99 11.51 2.28
CA ARG A 153 -14.64 12.64 1.58
C ARG A 153 -13.75 13.87 1.54
N ASP A 154 -12.84 14.00 2.50
CA ASP A 154 -11.90 15.10 2.68
C ASP A 154 -10.51 14.55 3.08
N LEU A 155 -9.43 15.29 2.75
CA LEU A 155 -8.07 14.96 3.19
C LEU A 155 -7.90 15.02 4.72
N GLY A 156 -8.76 15.76 5.43
CA GLY A 156 -8.76 15.79 6.90
C GLY A 156 -8.99 14.41 7.56
N ASP A 157 -9.67 13.50 6.87
CA ASP A 157 -9.99 12.17 7.38
C ASP A 157 -8.81 11.16 7.23
N LEU A 158 -7.68 11.61 6.66
CA LEU A 158 -6.50 10.77 6.42
C LEU A 158 -5.69 10.41 7.68
N ALA A 159 -6.13 10.83 8.85
CA ALA A 159 -5.49 10.53 10.13
C ALA A 159 -5.69 9.04 10.51
N GLY A 160 -4.84 8.17 9.97
CA GLY A 160 -4.65 6.80 10.47
C GLY A 160 -3.85 6.78 11.79
N PRO A 161 -3.90 5.69 12.58
CA PRO A 161 -3.32 5.61 13.92
C PRO A 161 -1.77 5.62 14.01
N GLY A 162 -1.05 6.05 12.97
CA GLY A 162 0.42 5.97 12.89
C GLY A 162 1.18 7.26 13.22
N GLY A 163 0.51 8.35 13.59
CA GLY A 163 1.15 9.64 13.88
C GLY A 163 1.75 9.76 15.29
N MET A 164 2.52 8.77 15.76
CA MET A 164 3.47 9.02 16.86
C MET A 164 4.86 9.14 16.26
N GLY A 165 5.39 10.36 16.32
CA GLY A 165 6.71 10.69 15.84
C GLY A 165 7.78 9.78 16.43
N VAL A 166 8.67 9.34 15.56
CA VAL A 166 10.06 9.02 15.87
C VAL A 166 10.95 9.98 15.10
#